data_AF-A0A7V6SRU4-F1
#
_entry.id   AF-A0A7V6SRU4-F1
#
_cell.length_a   1.000
_cell.length_b   1.000
_cell.length_c   1.000
_cell.angle_alpha   90.00
_cell.angle_beta   90.00
_cell.angle_gamma   90.00
#
_symmetry.space_group_name_H-M   'P 1'
#
loop_
_entity.id
_entity.type
_entity.pdbx_description
1 polymer ?
#
loop_
_entity_poly.entity_id
_entity_poly.type
_entity_poly.pdbx_seq_one_letter_code
_entity_poly.pdbx_strand_id
1 'polypeptide(L)'
;MRLILDKFKEVFFSLAPITLIVVILHFTITPLSPLLLGRFLMGALLILIGLTIFLFGIDIGLYPVGEYIGVQLTETRKISLFVIISAFIGFFISVAEPDLHILARQASDVTAGMLGKNIMVLAVSVGLGFIVSLGLYRIVKSFPLKKFFLISYLVILFLAIFTSKEFIALSFDASGATTGAMTVPFLLALSKSVSTQKGDDLESQADSFGLVGIASSGAIMAVMMLYILSGRPDLSGKLPKAVVSADFWSPFLASLVQSLVEIALAIGPILLIFLLFYWRRRGLSKYQIGRIAKGSIYIYLGLITFMTGVNGGFLDISRMLGQRISEYPPYYAIGLAFLLGLFTVLAEPAVIVLSHQIEDVTGGSVSRPALLVFLSVGVGLSLALSIVRIQTPWLHLWHFLLPGYIISIFIMRFVPDLFVGIAFDSGGVASGPMAATFILAFSQGVANGVPTADVLIDGFGIIAMVAMAPVIALQLLGLLYRKDVRGK
;
A
#
# COMPACT_ATOMS: atom_id res chain seq x y z
N MET A 1 10.95 23.92 -9.14
CA MET A 1 9.68 24.21 -9.87
C MET A 1 9.29 23.11 -10.84
N ARG A 2 10.21 22.54 -11.66
CA ARG A 2 9.89 21.37 -12.51
C ARG A 2 9.44 20.14 -11.69
N LEU A 3 10.21 19.74 -10.68
CA LEU A 3 9.89 18.57 -9.83
C LEU A 3 8.47 18.61 -9.22
N ILE A 4 8.04 19.74 -8.65
CA ILE A 4 6.70 19.85 -8.05
C ILE A 4 5.59 19.84 -9.11
N LEU A 5 5.84 20.36 -10.31
CA LEU A 5 4.90 20.28 -11.44
C LEU A 5 4.78 18.85 -11.95
N ASP A 6 5.88 18.10 -11.97
CA ASP A 6 5.89 16.69 -12.34
C ASP A 6 5.09 15.87 -11.30
N LYS A 7 5.30 16.13 -10.00
CA LYS A 7 4.47 15.53 -8.93
C LYS A 7 3.00 15.91 -9.01
N PHE A 8 2.70 17.18 -9.32
CA PHE A 8 1.33 17.61 -9.53
C PHE A 8 0.66 16.86 -10.68
N LYS A 9 1.37 16.69 -11.80
CA LYS A 9 0.86 15.93 -12.95
C LYS A 9 0.64 14.47 -12.61
N GLU A 10 1.61 13.82 -11.94
CA GLU A 10 1.48 12.45 -11.45
C GLU A 10 0.19 12.29 -10.66
N VAL A 11 0.01 13.08 -9.59
CA VAL A 11 -1.17 13.00 -8.71
C VAL A 11 -2.47 13.40 -9.43
N PHE A 12 -2.43 14.40 -10.32
CA PHE A 12 -3.59 14.81 -11.09
C PHE A 12 -4.10 13.66 -11.97
N PHE A 13 -3.20 12.98 -12.68
CA PHE A 13 -3.60 11.82 -13.48
C PHE A 13 -4.03 10.64 -12.61
N SER A 14 -3.52 10.49 -11.37
CA SER A 14 -4.03 9.54 -10.36
C SER A 14 -5.49 9.79 -10.00
N LEU A 15 -5.82 11.04 -9.72
CA LEU A 15 -7.07 11.40 -9.07
C LEU A 15 -8.17 11.77 -10.07
N ALA A 16 -7.82 12.34 -11.22
CA ALA A 16 -8.78 12.81 -12.21
C ALA A 16 -9.70 11.72 -12.76
N PRO A 17 -9.24 10.50 -13.11
CA PRO A 17 -10.12 9.44 -13.60
C PRO A 17 -11.18 9.05 -12.58
N ILE A 18 -10.79 8.89 -11.32
CA ILE A 18 -11.70 8.54 -10.21
C ILE A 18 -12.69 9.68 -9.98
N THR A 19 -12.21 10.93 -9.93
CA THR A 19 -13.05 12.11 -9.76
C THR A 19 -14.07 12.25 -10.90
N LEU A 20 -13.62 12.05 -12.14
CA LEU A 20 -14.47 12.12 -13.33
C LEU A 20 -15.53 11.03 -13.31
N ILE A 21 -15.16 9.80 -12.95
CA ILE A 21 -16.11 8.68 -12.78
C ILE A 21 -17.21 9.06 -11.78
N VAL A 22 -16.85 9.59 -10.60
CA VAL A 22 -17.84 10.00 -9.59
C VAL A 22 -18.76 11.11 -10.11
N VAL A 23 -18.20 12.11 -10.82
CA VAL A 23 -18.98 13.21 -11.41
C VAL A 23 -19.93 12.70 -12.49
N ILE A 24 -19.49 11.79 -13.36
CA ILE A 24 -20.35 11.17 -14.39
C ILE A 24 -21.47 10.37 -13.73
N LEU A 25 -21.15 9.57 -12.71
CA LEU A 25 -22.14 8.77 -11.97
C LEU A 25 -23.14 9.66 -11.24
N HIS A 26 -22.72 10.80 -10.70
CA HIS A 26 -23.61 11.80 -10.11
C HIS A 26 -24.70 12.26 -11.09
N PHE A 27 -24.38 12.50 -12.35
CA PHE A 27 -25.35 12.94 -13.35
C PHE A 27 -26.17 11.81 -13.98
N THR A 28 -25.82 10.55 -13.76
CA THR A 28 -26.40 9.41 -14.48
C THR A 28 -27.10 8.41 -13.56
N ILE A 29 -26.37 7.81 -12.61
CA ILE A 29 -26.80 6.62 -11.86
C ILE A 29 -27.05 6.94 -10.38
N THR A 30 -26.19 7.76 -9.77
CA THR A 30 -26.16 7.98 -8.32
C THR A 30 -26.20 9.47 -7.98
N PRO A 31 -27.34 10.16 -8.14
CA PRO A 31 -27.46 11.60 -7.89
C PRO A 31 -27.18 11.96 -6.43
N LEU A 32 -26.09 12.69 -6.21
CA LEU A 32 -25.66 13.17 -4.88
C LEU A 32 -26.30 14.52 -4.56
N SER A 33 -26.48 14.83 -3.27
CA SER A 33 -26.87 16.19 -2.90
C SER A 33 -25.75 17.18 -3.25
N PRO A 34 -26.08 18.46 -3.57
CA PRO A 34 -25.06 19.47 -3.89
C PRO A 34 -24.00 19.62 -2.79
N LEU A 35 -24.42 19.49 -1.53
CA LEU A 35 -23.53 19.50 -0.37
C LEU A 35 -22.49 18.37 -0.43
N LEU A 36 -22.93 17.15 -0.70
CA LEU A 36 -22.08 15.96 -0.76
C LEU A 36 -21.14 15.98 -1.97
N LEU A 37 -21.63 16.41 -3.13
CA LEU A 37 -20.77 16.62 -4.31
C LEU A 37 -19.71 17.69 -4.03
N GLY A 38 -20.08 18.80 -3.38
CA GLY A 38 -19.14 19.84 -2.99
C GLY A 38 -18.06 19.33 -2.02
N ARG A 39 -18.44 18.50 -1.03
CA ARG A 39 -17.47 17.86 -0.13
C ARG A 39 -16.54 16.90 -0.88
N PHE A 40 -17.07 16.12 -1.82
CA PHE A 40 -16.25 15.25 -2.66
C PHE A 40 -15.21 16.04 -3.45
N LEU A 41 -15.62 17.09 -4.15
CA LEU A 41 -14.73 17.91 -4.98
C LEU A 41 -13.69 18.67 -4.14
N MET A 42 -14.08 19.19 -2.97
CA MET A 42 -13.14 19.78 -2.03
C MET A 42 -12.15 18.74 -1.49
N GLY A 43 -12.64 17.55 -1.13
CA GLY A 43 -11.82 16.42 -0.71
C GLY A 43 -10.79 16.02 -1.78
N ALA A 44 -11.23 15.89 -3.04
CA ALA A 44 -10.37 15.62 -4.17
C ALA A 44 -9.32 16.74 -4.38
N LEU A 45 -9.71 18.02 -4.28
CA LEU A 45 -8.77 19.14 -4.36
C LEU A 45 -7.69 19.08 -3.25
N LEU A 46 -8.10 18.81 -2.02
CA LEU A 46 -7.18 18.67 -0.89
C LEU A 46 -6.27 17.44 -1.03
N ILE A 47 -6.76 16.32 -1.56
CA ILE A 47 -5.94 15.15 -1.88
C ILE A 47 -4.90 15.50 -2.94
N LEU A 48 -5.30 16.17 -4.03
CA LEU A 48 -4.41 16.60 -5.09
C LEU A 48 -3.26 17.46 -4.56
N ILE A 49 -3.59 18.50 -3.78
CA ILE A 49 -2.60 19.40 -3.19
C ILE A 49 -1.74 18.67 -2.15
N GLY A 50 -2.38 17.90 -1.26
CA GLY A 50 -1.74 17.19 -0.16
C GLY A 50 -0.74 16.15 -0.63
N LEU A 51 -1.16 15.25 -1.53
CA LEU A 51 -0.27 14.23 -2.12
C LEU A 51 0.87 14.86 -2.93
N THR A 52 0.62 15.95 -3.67
CA THR A 52 1.67 16.64 -4.43
C THR A 52 2.77 17.15 -3.49
N ILE A 53 2.39 17.86 -2.43
CA ILE A 53 3.33 18.41 -1.44
C ILE A 53 4.04 17.28 -0.69
N PHE A 54 3.30 16.22 -0.33
CA PHE A 54 3.81 15.06 0.37
C PHE A 54 4.86 14.29 -0.43
N LEU A 55 4.56 13.91 -1.69
CA LEU A 55 5.50 13.21 -2.56
C LEU A 55 6.75 14.05 -2.83
N PHE A 56 6.58 15.35 -3.05
CA PHE A 56 7.70 16.29 -3.17
C PHE A 56 8.55 16.34 -1.89
N GLY A 57 7.90 16.28 -0.72
CA GLY A 57 8.57 16.19 0.57
C GLY A 57 9.37 14.90 0.75
N ILE A 58 8.86 13.76 0.29
CA ILE A 58 9.56 12.47 0.31
C ILE A 58 10.85 12.52 -0.51
N ASP A 59 10.80 13.01 -1.75
CA ASP A 59 11.97 13.08 -2.63
C ASP A 59 13.11 13.92 -2.03
N ILE A 60 12.75 15.01 -1.34
CA ILE A 60 13.70 15.97 -0.77
C ILE A 60 14.18 15.52 0.61
N GLY A 61 13.30 14.87 1.38
CA GLY A 61 13.49 14.53 2.78
C GLY A 61 13.84 13.07 3.00
N LEU A 62 12.86 12.18 2.78
CA LEU A 62 12.91 10.80 3.26
C LEU A 62 13.75 9.87 2.37
N TYR A 63 13.72 10.07 1.04
CA TYR A 63 14.50 9.26 0.11
C TYR A 63 16.02 9.35 0.38
N PRO A 64 16.62 10.56 0.52
CA PRO A 64 18.03 10.70 0.90
C PRO A 64 18.36 10.11 2.28
N VAL A 65 17.40 10.12 3.20
CA VAL A 65 17.56 9.52 4.53
C VAL A 65 17.68 8.01 4.41
N GLY A 66 16.88 7.36 3.55
CA GLY A 66 16.97 5.92 3.28
C GLY A 66 18.34 5.50 2.73
N GLU A 67 18.84 6.20 1.70
CA GLU A 67 20.17 5.94 1.13
C GLU A 67 21.29 6.13 2.17
N TYR A 68 21.23 7.22 2.93
CA TYR A 68 22.24 7.50 3.96
C TYR A 68 22.24 6.45 5.07
N ILE A 69 21.05 6.08 5.58
CA ILE A 69 20.92 5.07 6.64
C ILE A 69 21.37 3.69 6.13
N GLY A 70 21.06 3.34 4.89
CA GLY A 70 21.47 2.08 4.27
C GLY A 70 22.99 1.89 4.25
N VAL A 71 23.74 2.90 3.83
CA VAL A 71 25.22 2.89 3.85
C VAL A 71 25.77 2.74 5.27
N GLN A 72 25.17 3.44 6.24
CA GLN A 72 25.64 3.36 7.64
C GLN A 72 25.29 2.03 8.32
N LEU A 73 24.18 1.41 7.93
CA LEU A 73 23.76 0.09 8.40
C LEU A 73 24.77 -0.98 8.01
N THR A 74 25.20 -1.04 6.75
CA THR A 74 26.13 -2.06 6.26
C THR A 74 27.55 -1.90 6.80
N GLU A 75 27.97 -0.67 7.12
CA GLU A 75 29.24 -0.41 7.82
C GLU A 75 29.24 -0.91 9.27
N THR A 76 28.09 -1.33 9.82
CA THR A 76 27.97 -1.84 11.18
C THR A 76 28.50 -3.27 11.28
N ARG A 77 29.66 -3.45 11.92
CA ARG A 77 30.31 -4.78 12.07
C ARG A 77 29.53 -5.80 12.92
N LYS A 78 28.59 -5.36 13.76
CA LYS A 78 27.82 -6.23 14.68
C LYS A 78 26.46 -6.58 14.08
N ILE A 79 26.26 -7.85 13.72
CA ILE A 79 25.01 -8.36 13.13
C ILE A 79 23.80 -8.10 14.04
N SER A 80 23.93 -8.27 15.36
CA SER A 80 22.83 -7.99 16.29
C SER A 80 22.37 -6.54 16.24
N LEU A 81 23.32 -5.60 16.14
CA LEU A 81 23.03 -4.18 16.03
C LEU A 81 22.41 -3.84 14.67
N PHE A 82 22.87 -4.47 13.58
CA PHE A 82 22.25 -4.37 12.26
C PHE A 82 20.77 -4.80 12.29
N VAL A 83 20.49 -5.96 12.89
CA VAL A 83 19.13 -6.51 13.00
C VAL A 83 18.23 -5.59 13.83
N ILE A 84 18.69 -5.14 15.00
CA ILE A 84 17.90 -4.25 15.86
C ILE A 84 17.60 -2.93 15.15
N ILE A 85 18.60 -2.28 14.57
CA ILE A 85 18.44 -0.98 13.89
C ILE A 85 17.48 -1.11 12.70
N SER A 86 17.68 -2.12 11.84
CA SER A 86 16.79 -2.37 10.70
C SER A 86 15.35 -2.63 11.13
N ALA A 87 15.14 -3.35 12.25
CA ALA A 87 13.81 -3.57 12.80
C ALA A 87 13.14 -2.27 13.26
N PHE A 88 13.88 -1.39 13.96
CA PHE A 88 13.36 -0.08 14.36
C PHE A 88 13.03 0.79 13.14
N ILE A 89 13.87 0.81 12.12
CA ILE A 89 13.61 1.56 10.89
C ILE A 89 12.32 1.06 10.22
N GLY A 90 12.18 -0.26 10.03
CA GLY A 90 10.98 -0.87 9.49
C GLY A 90 9.73 -0.57 10.33
N PHE A 91 9.85 -0.58 11.66
CA PHE A 91 8.76 -0.21 12.56
C PHE A 91 8.32 1.24 12.33
N PHE A 92 9.23 2.20 12.36
CA PHE A 92 8.85 3.60 12.29
C PHE A 92 8.40 4.04 10.90
N ILE A 93 8.97 3.49 9.82
CA ILE A 93 8.47 3.77 8.46
C ILE A 93 7.02 3.30 8.31
N SER A 94 6.67 2.12 8.85
CA SER A 94 5.30 1.62 8.87
C SER A 94 4.37 2.49 9.73
N VAL A 95 4.83 2.95 10.90
CA VAL A 95 4.04 3.89 11.73
C VAL A 95 3.75 5.20 10.99
N ALA A 96 4.66 5.65 10.13
CA ALA A 96 4.50 6.87 9.35
C ALA A 96 3.68 6.69 8.06
N GLU A 97 3.32 5.46 7.70
CA GLU A 97 2.57 5.18 6.48
C GLU A 97 1.10 5.62 6.62
N PRO A 98 0.65 6.66 5.88
CA PRO A 98 -0.72 7.17 6.00
C PRO A 98 -1.78 6.13 5.63
N ASP A 99 -1.50 5.26 4.66
CA ASP A 99 -2.45 4.26 4.16
C ASP A 99 -2.79 3.23 5.24
N LEU A 100 -1.82 2.87 6.09
CA LEU A 100 -2.03 2.02 7.27
C LEU A 100 -2.95 2.70 8.29
N HIS A 101 -2.81 4.01 8.51
CA HIS A 101 -3.70 4.76 9.41
C HIS A 101 -5.12 4.85 8.87
N ILE A 102 -5.28 5.00 7.56
CA ILE A 102 -6.58 4.99 6.89
C ILE A 102 -7.24 3.62 7.05
N LEU A 103 -6.53 2.53 6.75
CA LEU A 103 -7.04 1.17 6.91
C LEU A 103 -7.43 0.89 8.37
N ALA A 104 -6.54 1.22 9.31
CA ALA A 104 -6.79 1.00 10.73
C ALA A 104 -7.96 1.83 11.26
N ARG A 105 -8.18 3.05 10.74
CA ARG A 105 -9.38 3.84 11.03
C ARG A 105 -10.62 3.17 10.47
N GLN A 106 -10.62 2.76 9.21
CA GLN A 106 -11.76 2.07 8.60
C GLN A 106 -12.11 0.77 9.32
N ALA A 107 -11.11 -0.02 9.72
CA ALA A 107 -11.31 -1.25 10.50
C ALA A 107 -11.87 -0.94 11.91
N SER A 108 -11.36 0.11 12.56
CA SER A 108 -11.90 0.58 13.85
C SER A 108 -13.35 1.05 13.72
N ASP A 109 -13.67 1.79 12.66
CA ASP A 109 -15.01 2.33 12.40
C ASP A 109 -16.03 1.22 12.15
N VAL A 110 -15.69 0.25 11.30
CA VAL A 110 -16.56 -0.89 10.96
C VAL A 110 -16.77 -1.81 12.17
N THR A 111 -15.77 -1.92 13.06
CA THR A 111 -15.84 -2.76 14.28
C THR A 111 -16.32 -2.00 15.52
N ALA A 112 -16.88 -0.79 15.35
CA ALA A 112 -17.34 0.07 16.46
C ALA A 112 -16.28 0.29 17.57
N GLY A 113 -15.02 0.37 17.18
CA GLY A 113 -13.87 0.58 18.08
C GLY A 113 -13.34 -0.68 18.76
N MET A 114 -13.94 -1.86 18.55
CA MET A 114 -13.43 -3.12 19.11
C MET A 114 -12.01 -3.39 18.61
N LEU A 115 -11.73 -3.16 17.32
CA LEU A 115 -10.37 -3.14 16.78
C LEU A 115 -9.82 -1.72 16.77
N GLY A 116 -9.25 -1.29 17.90
CA GLY A 116 -8.68 0.05 18.03
C GLY A 116 -7.59 0.35 16.99
N LYS A 117 -7.73 1.49 16.29
CA LYS A 117 -6.80 1.99 15.27
C LYS A 117 -5.32 1.85 15.70
N ASN A 118 -4.96 2.36 16.87
CA ASN A 118 -3.57 2.40 17.34
C ASN A 118 -2.99 1.00 17.59
N ILE A 119 -3.80 0.05 18.05
CA ILE A 119 -3.36 -1.34 18.27
C ILE A 119 -3.02 -1.99 16.94
N MET A 120 -3.86 -1.78 15.91
CA MET A 120 -3.61 -2.29 14.57
C MET A 120 -2.33 -1.68 13.98
N VAL A 121 -2.17 -0.35 14.04
CA VAL A 121 -0.96 0.33 13.55
C VAL A 121 0.30 -0.20 14.23
N LEU A 122 0.29 -0.32 15.57
CA LEU A 122 1.43 -0.81 16.32
C LEU A 122 1.75 -2.27 16.01
N ALA A 123 0.75 -3.14 15.97
CA ALA A 123 0.94 -4.56 15.67
C ALA A 123 1.55 -4.76 14.28
N VAL A 124 0.98 -4.11 13.27
CA VAL A 124 1.46 -4.15 11.88
C VAL A 124 2.90 -3.65 11.79
N SER A 125 3.20 -2.51 12.42
CA SER A 125 4.55 -1.94 12.41
C SER A 125 5.58 -2.84 13.10
N VAL A 126 5.21 -3.55 14.18
CA VAL A 126 6.11 -4.52 14.83
C VAL A 126 6.42 -5.68 13.88
N GLY A 127 5.41 -6.27 13.24
CA GLY A 127 5.62 -7.38 12.30
C GLY A 127 6.40 -6.97 11.07
N LEU A 128 6.10 -5.81 10.50
CA LEU A 128 6.83 -5.25 9.37
C LEU A 128 8.29 -4.99 9.74
N GLY A 129 8.56 -4.34 10.88
CA GLY A 129 9.92 -4.09 11.37
C GLY A 129 10.72 -5.39 11.52
N PHE A 130 10.14 -6.40 12.17
CA PHE A 130 10.78 -7.70 12.34
C PHE A 130 11.13 -8.36 11.00
N ILE A 131 10.18 -8.41 10.07
CA ILE A 131 10.39 -9.09 8.77
C ILE A 131 11.29 -8.29 7.82
N VAL A 132 11.23 -6.96 7.83
CA VAL A 132 12.19 -6.11 7.08
C VAL A 132 13.61 -6.35 7.56
N SER A 133 13.81 -6.47 8.88
CA SER A 133 15.11 -6.81 9.44
C SER A 133 15.63 -8.16 8.94
N LEU A 134 14.78 -9.19 8.94
CA LEU A 134 15.12 -10.50 8.39
C LEU A 134 15.36 -10.47 6.87
N GLY A 135 14.62 -9.65 6.13
CA GLY A 135 14.80 -9.44 4.69
C GLY A 135 16.14 -8.79 4.34
N LEU A 136 16.54 -7.77 5.11
CA LEU A 136 17.86 -7.15 4.96
C LEU A 136 18.99 -8.08 5.40
N TYR A 137 18.79 -8.84 6.49
CA TYR A 137 19.73 -9.88 6.90
C TYR A 137 19.89 -10.97 5.83
N ARG A 138 18.80 -11.34 5.16
CA ARG A 138 18.79 -12.25 4.00
C ARG A 138 19.67 -11.74 2.87
N ILE A 139 19.61 -10.44 2.55
CA ILE A 139 20.50 -9.82 1.56
C ILE A 139 21.96 -9.94 2.01
N VAL A 140 22.29 -9.58 3.26
CA VAL A 140 23.69 -9.66 3.76
C VAL A 140 24.23 -11.09 3.73
N LYS A 141 23.40 -12.09 4.03
CA LYS A 141 23.80 -13.51 4.06
C LYS A 141 23.61 -14.27 2.74
N SER A 142 23.20 -13.61 1.66
CA SER A 142 22.90 -14.25 0.38
C SER A 142 21.86 -15.37 0.48
N PHE A 143 20.88 -15.26 1.39
CA PHE A 143 19.86 -16.29 1.52
C PHE A 143 18.89 -16.22 0.31
N PRO A 144 18.54 -17.34 -0.35
CA PRO A 144 17.76 -17.29 -1.60
C PRO A 144 16.36 -16.68 -1.42
N LEU A 145 15.99 -15.73 -2.30
CA LEU A 145 14.72 -14.99 -2.22
C LEU A 145 13.50 -15.92 -2.26
N LYS A 146 13.51 -16.87 -3.20
CA LYS A 146 12.43 -17.86 -3.38
C LYS A 146 12.19 -18.71 -2.14
N LYS A 147 13.26 -19.09 -1.42
CA LYS A 147 13.16 -19.86 -0.17
C LYS A 147 12.55 -19.00 0.93
N PHE A 148 12.92 -17.72 1.00
CA PHE A 148 12.35 -16.80 1.96
C PHE A 148 10.83 -16.66 1.75
N PHE A 149 10.38 -16.38 0.53
CA PHE A 149 8.95 -16.31 0.22
C PHE A 149 8.23 -17.62 0.52
N LEU A 150 8.78 -18.77 0.13
CA LEU A 150 8.18 -20.06 0.45
C LEU A 150 7.95 -20.23 1.96
N ILE A 151 8.97 -19.95 2.77
CA ILE A 151 8.88 -20.06 4.24
C ILE A 151 7.84 -19.07 4.78
N SER A 152 7.90 -17.80 4.37
CA SER A 152 6.95 -16.78 4.83
C SER A 152 5.51 -17.14 4.51
N TYR A 153 5.21 -17.59 3.29
CA TYR A 153 3.84 -17.95 2.90
C TYR A 153 3.37 -19.26 3.52
N LEU A 154 4.27 -20.21 3.84
CA LEU A 154 3.93 -21.39 4.65
C LEU A 154 3.57 -21.00 6.09
N VAL A 155 4.29 -20.05 6.68
CA VAL A 155 3.96 -19.51 8.02
C VAL A 155 2.62 -18.79 7.99
N ILE A 156 2.37 -17.95 6.97
CA ILE A 156 1.06 -17.29 6.79
C ILE A 156 -0.05 -18.33 6.64
N LEU A 157 0.14 -19.36 5.84
CA LEU A 157 -0.84 -20.45 5.66
C LEU A 157 -1.12 -21.15 7.00
N PHE A 158 -0.08 -21.43 7.79
CA PHE A 158 -0.24 -22.03 9.11
C PHE A 158 -1.03 -21.13 10.06
N LEU A 159 -0.70 -19.83 10.13
CA LEU A 159 -1.42 -18.87 10.97
C LEU A 159 -2.88 -18.68 10.52
N ALA A 160 -3.14 -18.71 9.22
CA ALA A 160 -4.48 -18.58 8.65
C ALA A 160 -5.44 -19.68 9.11
N ILE A 161 -4.94 -20.90 9.40
CA ILE A 161 -5.78 -21.99 9.94
C ILE A 161 -6.37 -21.62 11.32
N PHE A 162 -5.68 -20.78 12.09
CA PHE A 162 -6.09 -20.34 13.42
C PHE A 162 -6.67 -18.92 13.44
N THR A 163 -6.96 -18.34 12.27
CA THR A 163 -7.44 -16.95 12.15
C THR A 163 -8.85 -16.92 11.56
N SER A 164 -9.70 -16.01 12.07
CA SER A 164 -11.05 -15.81 11.53
C SER A 164 -11.04 -15.19 10.13
N LYS A 165 -12.16 -15.29 9.40
CA LYS A 165 -12.27 -14.79 8.02
C LYS A 165 -12.07 -13.27 7.94
N GLU A 166 -12.57 -12.54 8.93
CA GLU A 166 -12.47 -11.09 9.06
C GLU A 166 -11.01 -10.66 9.21
N PHE A 167 -10.26 -11.35 10.07
CA PHE A 167 -8.85 -11.03 10.31
C PHE A 167 -7.96 -11.50 9.15
N ILE A 168 -8.33 -12.56 8.42
CA ILE A 168 -7.66 -12.89 7.16
C ILE A 168 -7.82 -11.72 6.17
N ALA A 169 -9.04 -11.21 5.96
CA ALA A 169 -9.27 -10.07 5.06
C ALA A 169 -8.48 -8.82 5.49
N LEU A 170 -8.55 -8.46 6.78
CA LEU A 170 -7.80 -7.33 7.34
C LEU A 170 -6.28 -7.51 7.24
N SER A 171 -5.78 -8.73 7.42
CA SER A 171 -4.33 -9.00 7.41
C SER A 171 -3.71 -8.80 6.03
N PHE A 172 -4.38 -9.27 4.97
CA PHE A 172 -3.89 -9.07 3.61
C PHE A 172 -4.12 -7.63 3.15
N ASP A 173 -5.23 -6.98 3.52
CA ASP A 173 -5.38 -5.54 3.24
C ASP A 173 -4.31 -4.70 3.95
N ALA A 174 -3.91 -5.08 5.17
CA ALA A 174 -2.83 -4.42 5.90
C ALA A 174 -1.49 -4.49 5.19
N SER A 175 -1.19 -5.57 4.46
CA SER A 175 0.02 -5.60 3.65
C SER A 175 0.05 -4.51 2.58
N GLY A 176 -1.02 -4.38 1.80
CA GLY A 176 -1.09 -3.37 0.75
C GLY A 176 -1.13 -1.94 1.31
N ALA A 177 -1.73 -1.75 2.49
CA ALA A 177 -1.73 -0.46 3.19
C ALA A 177 -0.37 -0.08 3.80
N THR A 178 0.59 -1.02 3.91
CA THR A 178 1.96 -0.75 4.37
C THR A 178 2.95 -0.50 3.24
N THR A 179 2.51 -0.66 1.99
CA THR A 179 3.33 -0.47 0.79
C THR A 179 2.89 0.78 0.01
N GLY A 180 2.51 1.81 0.75
CA GLY A 180 2.11 3.09 0.19
C GLY A 180 3.29 3.96 -0.25
N ALA A 181 2.95 5.20 -0.59
CA ALA A 181 3.84 6.16 -1.23
C ALA A 181 5.08 6.54 -0.40
N MET A 182 5.06 6.31 0.92
CA MET A 182 6.22 6.55 1.79
C MET A 182 7.14 5.34 1.89
N THR A 183 6.57 4.17 2.23
CA THR A 183 7.34 2.98 2.59
C THR A 183 8.06 2.37 1.39
N VAL A 184 7.44 2.35 0.21
CA VAL A 184 8.02 1.69 -0.96
C VAL A 184 9.30 2.36 -1.46
N PRO A 185 9.34 3.67 -1.76
CA PRO A 185 10.57 4.32 -2.19
C PRO A 185 11.69 4.20 -1.15
N PHE A 186 11.33 4.26 0.13
CA PHE A 186 12.29 4.13 1.23
C PHE A 186 12.88 2.72 1.31
N LEU A 187 12.05 1.67 1.28
CA LEU A 187 12.53 0.28 1.33
C LEU A 187 13.33 -0.10 0.08
N LEU A 188 12.94 0.38 -1.12
CA LEU A 188 13.70 0.15 -2.34
C LEU A 188 15.05 0.87 -2.31
N ALA A 189 15.11 2.10 -1.81
CA ALA A 189 16.38 2.81 -1.61
C ALA A 189 17.27 2.07 -0.60
N LEU A 190 16.67 1.55 0.47
CA LEU A 190 17.36 0.80 1.51
C LEU A 190 17.89 -0.55 1.00
N SER A 191 17.08 -1.34 0.29
CA SER A 191 17.50 -2.62 -0.29
C SER A 191 18.63 -2.42 -1.29
N LYS A 192 18.48 -1.45 -2.21
CA LYS A 192 19.49 -1.08 -3.20
C LYS A 192 20.80 -0.63 -2.54
N SER A 193 20.73 0.16 -1.47
CA SER A 193 21.93 0.60 -0.75
C SER A 193 22.64 -0.57 -0.05
N VAL A 194 21.90 -1.54 0.46
CA VAL A 194 22.46 -2.73 1.13
C VAL A 194 23.01 -3.75 0.13
N SER A 195 22.38 -3.92 -1.03
CA SER A 195 22.80 -4.85 -2.08
C SER A 195 24.07 -4.40 -2.80
N THR A 196 24.15 -3.12 -3.20
CA THR A 196 25.29 -2.57 -3.97
C THR A 196 26.64 -2.68 -3.27
N GLN A 197 26.68 -2.84 -1.94
CA GLN A 197 27.93 -3.07 -1.21
C GLN A 197 28.52 -4.48 -1.39
N LYS A 198 27.79 -5.41 -2.01
CA LYS A 198 28.29 -6.76 -2.34
C LYS A 198 29.05 -6.84 -3.67
N GLY A 199 28.97 -5.82 -4.52
CA GLY A 199 29.49 -5.86 -5.90
C GLY A 199 28.38 -5.72 -6.94
N ASP A 200 28.76 -5.76 -8.22
CA ASP A 200 27.91 -5.40 -9.37
C ASP A 200 27.32 -6.61 -10.14
N ASP A 201 27.36 -7.81 -9.53
CA ASP A 201 26.92 -9.05 -10.18
C ASP A 201 25.40 -9.14 -10.34
N LEU A 202 24.93 -10.00 -11.25
CA LEU A 202 23.50 -10.25 -11.51
C LEU A 202 22.71 -10.64 -10.24
N GLU A 203 23.35 -11.34 -9.29
CA GLU A 203 22.75 -11.64 -7.98
C GLU A 203 22.51 -10.39 -7.13
N SER A 204 23.41 -9.40 -7.18
CA SER A 204 23.30 -8.11 -6.48
C SER A 204 22.15 -7.26 -7.04
N GLN A 205 21.96 -7.29 -8.37
CA GLN A 205 20.83 -6.63 -9.01
C GLN A 205 19.49 -7.29 -8.63
N ALA A 206 19.43 -8.63 -8.60
CA ALA A 206 18.25 -9.36 -8.15
C ALA A 206 17.93 -9.10 -6.67
N ASP A 207 18.96 -8.97 -5.82
CA ASP A 207 18.83 -8.66 -4.39
C ASP A 207 18.36 -7.23 -4.09
N SER A 208 18.37 -6.34 -5.10
CA SER A 208 17.81 -4.98 -4.96
C SER A 208 16.28 -4.99 -4.89
N PHE A 209 15.64 -6.07 -5.34
CA PHE A 209 14.18 -6.28 -5.32
C PHE A 209 13.77 -7.38 -4.32
N GLY A 210 12.49 -7.41 -3.98
CA GLY A 210 11.84 -8.37 -3.11
C GLY A 210 11.69 -7.91 -1.66
N LEU A 211 12.34 -6.81 -1.24
CA LEU A 211 12.24 -6.33 0.14
C LEU A 211 10.84 -5.80 0.47
N VAL A 212 10.16 -5.17 -0.48
CA VAL A 212 8.80 -4.63 -0.29
C VAL A 212 7.80 -5.79 -0.16
N GLY A 213 7.93 -6.82 -1.02
CA GLY A 213 7.14 -8.05 -0.91
C GLY A 213 7.41 -8.80 0.40
N ILE A 214 8.67 -8.81 0.86
CA ILE A 214 9.03 -9.37 2.17
C ILE A 214 8.34 -8.58 3.30
N ALA A 215 8.42 -7.25 3.30
CA ALA A 215 7.79 -6.39 4.30
C ALA A 215 6.28 -6.66 4.42
N SER A 216 5.61 -6.82 3.27
CA SER A 216 4.18 -7.17 3.17
C SER A 216 3.82 -8.44 3.95
N SER A 217 4.68 -9.47 3.90
CA SER A 217 4.44 -10.71 4.66
C SER A 217 4.46 -10.49 6.18
N GLY A 218 5.23 -9.52 6.67
CA GLY A 218 5.26 -9.15 8.09
C GLY A 218 3.99 -8.47 8.56
N ALA A 219 3.40 -7.61 7.73
CA ALA A 219 2.11 -6.99 8.03
C ALA A 219 0.99 -8.04 8.13
N ILE A 220 0.95 -9.03 7.22
CA ILE A 220 -0.02 -10.14 7.26
C ILE A 220 0.12 -10.93 8.56
N MET A 221 1.34 -11.39 8.85
CA MET A 221 1.62 -12.18 10.06
C MET A 221 1.28 -11.40 11.33
N ALA A 222 1.54 -10.09 11.38
CA ALA A 222 1.23 -9.26 12.54
C ALA A 222 -0.26 -9.20 12.86
N VAL A 223 -1.12 -9.01 11.86
CA VAL A 223 -2.57 -8.92 12.09
C VAL A 223 -3.14 -10.29 12.48
N MET A 224 -2.66 -11.38 11.88
CA MET A 224 -3.03 -12.75 12.28
C MET A 224 -2.59 -13.05 13.72
N MET A 225 -1.36 -12.70 14.07
CA MET A 225 -0.85 -12.84 15.45
C MET A 225 -1.63 -11.98 16.43
N LEU A 226 -2.01 -10.76 16.06
CA LEU A 226 -2.85 -9.90 16.89
C LEU A 226 -4.17 -10.58 17.23
N TYR A 227 -4.83 -11.23 16.25
CA TYR A 227 -6.04 -12.01 16.49
C TYR A 227 -5.80 -13.17 17.47
N ILE A 228 -4.82 -14.02 17.14
CA ILE A 228 -4.51 -15.24 17.92
C ILE A 228 -4.17 -14.89 19.38
N LEU A 229 -3.35 -13.86 19.59
CA LEU A 229 -2.92 -13.44 20.94
C LEU A 229 -4.01 -12.71 21.72
N SER A 230 -4.92 -12.02 21.04
CA SER A 230 -5.97 -11.26 21.72
C SER A 230 -7.19 -12.10 22.09
N GLY A 231 -7.32 -13.32 21.56
CA GLY A 231 -8.43 -14.24 21.87
C GLY A 231 -9.80 -13.63 21.59
N ARG A 232 -9.89 -12.71 20.64
CA ARG A 232 -11.09 -11.91 20.39
C ARG A 232 -12.19 -12.79 19.77
N PRO A 233 -13.45 -12.61 20.19
CA PRO A 233 -14.58 -13.25 19.52
C PRO A 233 -14.70 -12.74 18.08
N ASP A 234 -15.39 -13.51 17.25
CA ASP A 234 -15.72 -13.11 15.88
C ASP A 234 -16.41 -11.74 15.88
N LEU A 235 -15.85 -10.81 15.11
CA LEU A 235 -16.33 -9.44 15.02
C LEU A 235 -17.42 -9.37 13.96
N SER A 236 -18.55 -8.73 14.27
CA SER A 236 -19.53 -8.31 13.25
C SER A 236 -19.36 -6.82 12.99
N GLY A 237 -19.30 -6.45 11.71
CA GLY A 237 -19.07 -5.07 11.31
C GLY A 237 -20.29 -4.43 10.67
N LYS A 238 -20.57 -3.17 11.04
CA LYS A 238 -21.53 -2.32 10.32
C LYS A 238 -20.84 -1.02 9.94
N LEU A 239 -21.17 -0.48 8.77
CA LEU A 239 -20.71 0.86 8.44
C LEU A 239 -21.24 1.87 9.47
N PRO A 240 -20.42 2.85 9.89
CA PRO A 240 -20.92 3.97 10.69
C PRO A 240 -22.06 4.63 9.93
N LYS A 241 -23.16 4.97 10.63
CA LYS A 241 -24.17 5.85 10.03
C LYS A 241 -23.48 7.16 9.68
N ALA A 242 -23.49 7.54 8.40
CA ALA A 242 -22.97 8.81 7.97
C ALA A 242 -23.65 9.91 8.79
N VAL A 243 -22.88 10.58 9.65
CA VAL A 243 -23.35 11.79 10.33
C VAL A 243 -23.38 12.85 9.24
N VAL A 244 -24.54 12.99 8.59
CA VAL A 244 -24.78 14.08 7.65
C VAL A 244 -24.90 15.34 8.50
N SER A 245 -23.75 15.88 8.93
CA SER A 245 -23.72 17.25 9.44
C SER A 245 -24.27 18.15 8.35
N ALA A 246 -25.18 19.05 8.71
CA ALA A 246 -25.73 20.02 7.76
C ALA A 246 -24.63 20.95 7.20
N ASP A 247 -23.53 21.12 7.95
CA ASP A 247 -22.48 22.10 7.66
C ASP A 247 -21.36 21.55 6.80
N PHE A 248 -21.10 22.22 5.67
CA PHE A 248 -20.05 21.86 4.70
C PHE A 248 -18.67 21.62 5.33
N TRP A 249 -18.21 22.52 6.20
CA TRP A 249 -16.82 22.57 6.71
C TRP A 249 -16.53 21.66 7.90
N SER A 250 -17.55 21.23 8.63
CA SER A 250 -17.38 20.50 9.89
C SER A 250 -16.53 19.23 9.77
N PRO A 251 -16.68 18.36 8.75
CA PRO A 251 -15.88 17.14 8.64
C PRO A 251 -14.40 17.44 8.35
N PHE A 252 -14.13 18.50 7.57
CA PHE A 252 -12.77 18.93 7.24
C PHE A 252 -12.05 19.50 8.47
N LEU A 253 -12.71 20.36 9.25
CA LEU A 253 -12.11 20.93 10.46
C LEU A 253 -11.82 19.86 11.52
N ALA A 254 -12.76 18.92 11.72
CA ALA A 254 -12.54 17.80 12.63
C ALA A 254 -11.35 16.94 12.18
N SER A 255 -11.31 16.59 10.88
CA SER A 255 -10.19 15.83 10.33
C SER A 255 -8.87 16.58 10.40
N LEU A 256 -8.85 17.90 10.20
CA LEU A 256 -7.65 18.72 10.25
C LEU A 256 -7.01 18.68 11.64
N VAL A 257 -7.82 18.90 12.68
CA VAL A 257 -7.36 18.88 14.08
C VAL A 257 -6.82 17.50 14.45
N GLN A 258 -7.54 16.44 14.07
CA GLN A 258 -7.09 15.08 14.32
C GLN A 258 -5.77 14.78 13.60
N SER A 259 -5.63 15.21 12.35
CA SER A 259 -4.45 14.94 11.53
C SER A 259 -3.18 15.64 12.03
N LEU A 260 -3.31 16.84 12.64
CA LEU A 260 -2.17 17.57 13.21
C LEU A 260 -1.40 16.72 14.24
N VAL A 261 -2.11 16.13 15.20
CA VAL A 261 -1.49 15.34 16.27
C VAL A 261 -1.01 13.99 15.76
N GLU A 262 -1.85 13.29 14.98
CA GLU A 262 -1.52 11.95 14.48
C GLU A 262 -0.26 11.95 13.61
N ILE A 263 -0.14 12.89 12.69
CA ILE A 263 0.99 12.95 11.76
C ILE A 263 2.26 13.42 12.48
N ALA A 264 2.14 14.30 13.48
CA ALA A 264 3.28 14.73 14.28
C ALA A 264 3.90 13.54 15.05
N LEU A 265 3.05 12.73 15.66
CA LEU A 265 3.47 11.51 16.37
C LEU A 265 4.02 10.44 15.42
N ALA A 266 3.55 10.40 14.18
CA ALA A 266 3.98 9.42 13.19
C ALA A 266 5.35 9.76 12.57
N ILE A 267 5.58 11.01 12.16
CA ILE A 267 6.83 11.45 11.51
C ILE A 267 7.95 11.70 12.55
N GLY A 268 7.60 12.23 13.73
CA GLY A 268 8.56 12.64 14.76
C GLY A 268 9.64 11.59 15.08
N PRO A 269 9.27 10.32 15.30
CA PRO A 269 10.23 9.26 15.59
C PRO A 269 11.23 8.96 14.46
N ILE A 270 10.83 9.04 13.18
CA ILE A 270 11.75 8.83 12.05
C ILE A 270 12.79 9.94 12.01
N LEU A 271 12.37 11.19 12.20
CA LEU A 271 13.28 12.33 12.25
C LEU A 271 14.24 12.22 13.44
N LEU A 272 13.75 11.72 14.57
CA LEU A 272 14.57 11.47 15.74
C LEU A 272 15.66 10.41 15.46
N ILE A 273 15.33 9.32 14.77
CA ILE A 273 16.31 8.33 14.32
C ILE A 273 17.35 8.98 13.40
N PHE A 274 16.90 9.73 12.40
CA PHE A 274 17.80 10.44 11.49
C PHE A 274 18.78 11.35 12.27
N LEU A 275 18.27 12.14 13.23
CA LEU A 275 19.09 13.02 14.07
C LEU A 275 20.10 12.23 14.92
N LEU A 276 19.72 11.07 15.46
CA LEU A 276 20.62 10.20 16.22
C LEU A 276 21.76 9.64 15.35
N PHE A 277 21.46 9.17 14.14
CA PHE A 277 22.47 8.71 13.18
C PHE A 277 23.40 9.82 12.75
N TYR A 278 22.83 10.99 12.46
CA TYR A 278 23.59 12.18 12.10
C TYR A 278 24.58 12.59 13.21
N TRP A 279 24.13 12.64 14.46
CA TRP A 279 24.98 13.05 15.58
C TRP A 279 26.15 12.09 15.81
N ARG A 280 25.92 10.79 15.61
CA ARG A 280 26.92 9.75 15.83
C ARG A 280 27.96 9.66 14.71
N ARG A 281 27.58 9.96 13.46
CA ARG A 281 28.48 9.86 12.31
C ARG A 281 28.35 11.12 11.46
N ARG A 282 29.19 12.11 11.77
CA ARG A 282 29.26 13.38 11.03
C ARG A 282 29.68 13.12 9.57
N GLY A 283 28.71 13.05 8.67
CA GLY A 283 28.94 12.86 7.23
C GLY A 283 28.09 13.77 6.33
N LEU A 284 27.08 14.46 6.86
CA LEU A 284 26.18 15.29 6.07
C LEU A 284 26.54 16.78 6.14
N SER A 285 26.49 17.45 4.98
CA SER A 285 26.68 18.89 4.88
C SER A 285 25.48 19.64 5.49
N LYS A 286 25.70 20.88 5.96
CA LYS A 286 24.62 21.76 6.45
C LYS A 286 23.49 21.93 5.42
N TYR A 287 23.84 21.90 4.13
CA TYR A 287 22.89 21.93 3.03
C TYR A 287 21.98 20.69 3.00
N GLN A 288 22.55 19.49 3.14
CA GLN A 288 21.78 18.23 3.17
C GLN A 288 20.82 18.18 4.36
N ILE A 289 21.25 18.64 5.53
CA ILE A 289 20.39 18.69 6.73
C ILE A 289 19.25 19.69 6.53
N GLY A 290 19.55 20.89 6.02
CA GLY A 290 18.53 21.89 5.70
C GLY A 290 17.54 21.39 4.65
N ARG A 291 18.00 20.57 3.70
CA ARG A 291 17.16 19.91 2.71
C ARG A 291 16.22 18.89 3.37
N ILE A 292 16.74 18.03 4.24
CA ILE A 292 15.94 17.01 4.95
C ILE A 292 14.92 17.67 5.88
N ALA A 293 15.30 18.70 6.62
CA ALA A 293 14.38 19.45 7.48
C ALA A 293 13.24 20.09 6.68
N LYS A 294 13.55 20.72 5.53
CA LYS A 294 12.52 21.27 4.63
C LYS A 294 11.62 20.18 4.06
N GLY A 295 12.19 19.06 3.61
CA GLY A 295 11.44 17.89 3.14
C GLY A 295 10.47 17.38 4.21
N SER A 296 10.93 17.28 5.45
CA SER A 296 10.12 16.83 6.59
C SER A 296 8.92 17.75 6.86
N ILE A 297 9.09 19.07 6.73
CA ILE A 297 8.01 20.05 6.84
C ILE A 297 6.99 19.85 5.71
N TYR A 298 7.45 19.62 4.47
CA TYR A 298 6.55 19.33 3.34
C TYR A 298 5.79 18.01 3.54
N ILE A 299 6.44 16.95 4.03
CA ILE A 299 5.77 15.69 4.35
C ILE A 299 4.66 15.93 5.38
N TYR A 300 4.97 16.63 6.48
CA TYR A 300 4.00 16.94 7.53
C TYR A 300 2.80 17.72 7.00
N LEU A 301 3.04 18.83 6.29
CA LEU A 301 1.96 19.66 5.72
C LEU A 301 1.15 18.91 4.66
N GLY A 302 1.83 18.19 3.77
CA GLY A 302 1.20 17.41 2.70
C GLY A 302 0.29 16.31 3.24
N LEU A 303 0.76 15.55 4.25
CA LEU A 303 -0.04 14.52 4.88
C LEU A 303 -1.25 15.08 5.62
N ILE A 304 -1.14 16.23 6.30
CA ILE A 304 -2.28 16.86 6.98
C ILE A 304 -3.35 17.23 5.96
N THR A 305 -2.95 17.87 4.87
CA THR A 305 -3.88 18.25 3.79
C THR A 305 -4.49 17.01 3.13
N PHE A 306 -3.69 15.98 2.86
CA PHE A 306 -4.15 14.71 2.29
C PHE A 306 -5.17 14.02 3.20
N MET A 307 -4.85 13.81 4.47
CA MET A 307 -5.76 13.20 5.45
C MET A 307 -7.05 14.00 5.62
N THR A 308 -6.96 15.34 5.60
CA THR A 308 -8.14 16.21 5.65
C THR A 308 -9.04 16.02 4.44
N GLY A 309 -8.46 15.90 3.23
CA GLY A 309 -9.24 15.63 2.01
C GLY A 309 -9.89 14.24 2.01
N VAL A 310 -9.14 13.21 2.42
CA VAL A 310 -9.61 11.82 2.49
C VAL A 310 -10.80 11.68 3.44
N ASN A 311 -10.62 12.09 4.71
CA ASN A 311 -11.62 11.86 5.74
C ASN A 311 -12.74 12.92 5.73
N GLY A 312 -12.51 14.12 5.17
CA GLY A 312 -13.50 15.19 5.16
C GLY A 312 -14.60 15.03 4.11
N GLY A 313 -14.40 14.22 3.08
CA GLY A 313 -15.41 14.03 2.04
C GLY A 313 -15.16 12.94 1.01
N PHE A 314 -13.94 12.40 0.91
CA PHE A 314 -13.64 11.40 -0.11
C PHE A 314 -14.13 9.99 0.26
N LEU A 315 -13.90 9.56 1.51
CA LEU A 315 -14.28 8.22 1.98
C LEU A 315 -15.81 8.01 2.02
N ASP A 316 -16.55 8.96 2.58
CA ASP A 316 -18.00 8.84 2.73
C ASP A 316 -18.70 8.72 1.37
N ILE A 317 -18.26 9.52 0.40
CA ILE A 317 -18.82 9.52 -0.95
C ILE A 317 -18.49 8.22 -1.68
N SER A 318 -17.30 7.67 -1.45
CA SER A 318 -16.94 6.36 -1.98
C SER A 318 -17.86 5.24 -1.45
N ARG A 319 -18.09 5.19 -0.12
CA ARG A 319 -19.04 4.25 0.50
C ARG A 319 -20.46 4.42 -0.03
N MET A 320 -20.93 5.65 -0.11
CA MET A 320 -22.27 5.95 -0.63
C MET A 320 -22.42 5.53 -2.10
N LEU A 321 -21.39 5.75 -2.92
CA LEU A 321 -21.37 5.34 -4.31
C LEU A 321 -21.47 3.81 -4.44
N GLY A 322 -20.66 3.09 -3.67
CA GLY A 322 -20.68 1.62 -3.62
C GLY A 322 -22.04 1.07 -3.19
N GLN A 323 -22.65 1.69 -2.18
CA GLN A 323 -23.96 1.27 -1.71
C GLN A 323 -25.04 1.49 -2.77
N ARG A 324 -25.09 2.67 -3.39
CA ARG A 324 -26.13 3.00 -4.38
C ARG A 324 -25.98 2.22 -5.67
N ILE A 325 -24.76 1.96 -6.14
CA ILE A 325 -24.58 1.16 -7.35
C ILE A 325 -25.03 -0.30 -7.16
N SER A 326 -25.09 -0.77 -5.91
CA SER A 326 -25.57 -2.12 -5.58
C SER A 326 -27.10 -2.25 -5.66
N GLU A 327 -27.82 -1.14 -5.76
CA GLU A 327 -29.27 -1.12 -6.04
C GLU A 327 -29.56 -1.40 -7.53
N TYR A 328 -28.55 -1.24 -8.39
CA TYR A 328 -28.61 -1.55 -9.81
C TYR A 328 -28.20 -2.99 -10.09
N PRO A 329 -28.48 -3.51 -11.30
CA PRO A 329 -28.04 -4.85 -11.67
C PRO A 329 -26.54 -5.07 -11.42
N PRO A 330 -26.14 -6.27 -10.94
CA PRO A 330 -24.79 -6.59 -10.48
C PRO A 330 -23.64 -6.17 -11.41
N TYR A 331 -23.86 -6.25 -12.73
CA TYR A 331 -22.87 -5.94 -13.74
C TYR A 331 -22.43 -4.45 -13.77
N TYR A 332 -23.24 -3.52 -13.25
CA TYR A 332 -22.83 -2.11 -13.12
C TYR A 332 -21.69 -1.95 -12.12
N ALA A 333 -21.83 -2.54 -10.93
CA ALA A 333 -20.79 -2.50 -9.90
C ALA A 333 -19.51 -3.22 -10.36
N ILE A 334 -19.65 -4.37 -11.04
CA ILE A 334 -18.52 -5.14 -11.59
C ILE A 334 -17.78 -4.34 -12.66
N GLY A 335 -18.51 -3.76 -13.62
CA GLY A 335 -17.92 -2.94 -14.69
C GLY A 335 -17.25 -1.67 -14.15
N LEU A 336 -17.86 -1.03 -13.15
CA LEU A 336 -17.27 0.12 -12.49
C LEU A 336 -15.97 -0.25 -11.76
N ALA A 337 -15.97 -1.36 -10.99
CA ALA A 337 -14.78 -1.82 -10.29
C ALA A 337 -13.64 -2.20 -11.25
N PHE A 338 -13.97 -2.80 -12.40
CA PHE A 338 -13.00 -3.06 -13.47
C PHE A 338 -12.34 -1.76 -13.97
N LEU A 339 -13.15 -0.74 -14.28
CA LEU A 339 -12.65 0.55 -14.74
C LEU A 339 -11.82 1.27 -13.67
N LEU A 340 -12.29 1.27 -12.42
CA LEU A 340 -11.54 1.84 -11.29
C LEU A 340 -10.15 1.17 -11.18
N GLY A 341 -10.09 -0.17 -11.26
CA GLY A 341 -8.83 -0.90 -11.18
C GLY A 341 -7.87 -0.61 -12.32
N LEU A 342 -8.38 -0.54 -13.56
CA LEU A 342 -7.60 -0.15 -14.72
C LEU A 342 -6.94 1.23 -14.51
N PHE A 343 -7.73 2.23 -14.13
CA PHE A 343 -7.23 3.60 -14.00
C PHE A 343 -6.36 3.79 -12.76
N THR A 344 -6.64 3.11 -11.65
CA THR A 344 -5.81 3.22 -10.45
C THR A 344 -4.38 2.76 -10.70
N VAL A 345 -4.16 1.65 -11.41
CA VAL A 345 -2.80 1.18 -11.72
C VAL A 345 -2.07 2.11 -12.67
N LEU A 346 -2.73 2.51 -13.76
CA LEU A 346 -2.12 3.41 -14.76
C LEU A 346 -1.67 4.74 -14.15
N ALA A 347 -2.31 5.10 -13.05
CA ALA A 347 -2.15 6.40 -12.45
C ALA A 347 -1.48 6.34 -11.07
N GLU A 348 -1.05 5.17 -10.60
CA GLU A 348 -0.30 5.02 -9.35
C GLU A 348 1.17 5.41 -9.57
N PRO A 349 1.70 6.47 -8.91
CA PRO A 349 3.07 6.93 -9.12
C PRO A 349 4.12 5.86 -8.81
N ALA A 350 3.87 5.04 -7.78
CA ALA A 350 4.80 3.98 -7.40
C ALA A 350 4.90 2.89 -8.49
N VAL A 351 3.80 2.56 -9.17
CA VAL A 351 3.78 1.62 -10.31
C VAL A 351 4.59 2.18 -11.49
N ILE A 352 4.45 3.49 -11.75
CA ILE A 352 5.22 4.16 -12.82
C ILE A 352 6.72 4.08 -12.50
N VAL A 353 7.14 4.48 -11.30
CA VAL A 353 8.55 4.41 -10.86
C VAL A 353 9.08 2.98 -10.97
N LEU A 354 8.30 1.99 -10.56
CA LEU A 354 8.70 0.60 -10.68
C LEU A 354 8.84 0.17 -12.15
N SER A 355 7.95 0.60 -13.04
CA SER A 355 8.08 0.33 -14.48
C SER A 355 9.38 0.90 -15.06
N HIS A 356 9.82 2.08 -14.59
CA HIS A 356 11.11 2.65 -14.94
C HIS A 356 12.26 1.74 -14.52
N GLN A 357 12.26 1.32 -13.26
CA GLN A 357 13.31 0.44 -12.72
C GLN A 357 13.36 -0.92 -13.42
N ILE A 358 12.20 -1.49 -13.75
CA ILE A 358 12.13 -2.78 -14.46
C ILE A 358 12.68 -2.66 -15.87
N GLU A 359 12.31 -1.62 -16.62
CA GLU A 359 12.83 -1.42 -17.98
C GLU A 359 14.35 -1.21 -17.96
N ASP A 360 14.86 -0.43 -17.00
CA ASP A 360 16.28 -0.14 -16.86
C ASP A 360 17.08 -1.41 -16.51
N VAL A 361 16.60 -2.22 -15.55
CA VAL A 361 17.28 -3.45 -15.10
C VAL A 361 17.14 -4.60 -16.10
N THR A 362 16.08 -4.63 -16.90
CA THR A 362 15.91 -5.63 -17.97
C THR A 362 16.58 -5.23 -19.28
N GLY A 363 17.29 -4.09 -19.32
CA GLY A 363 17.95 -3.56 -20.51
C GLY A 363 16.97 -3.30 -21.66
N GLY A 364 15.75 -2.88 -21.34
CA GLY A 364 14.67 -2.60 -22.30
C GLY A 364 13.92 -3.84 -22.82
N SER A 365 14.24 -5.05 -22.34
CA SER A 365 13.58 -6.28 -22.81
C SER A 365 12.08 -6.30 -22.46
N VAL A 366 11.71 -5.71 -21.33
CA VAL A 366 10.31 -5.50 -20.93
C VAL A 366 9.97 -4.02 -21.07
N SER A 367 9.12 -3.68 -22.04
CA SER A 367 8.72 -2.30 -22.27
C SER A 367 7.73 -1.81 -21.22
N ARG A 368 7.86 -0.55 -20.79
CA ARG A 368 6.93 0.07 -19.83
C ARG A 368 5.46 -0.04 -20.22
N PRO A 369 5.05 0.24 -21.48
CA PRO A 369 3.64 0.16 -21.85
C PRO A 369 3.08 -1.27 -21.72
N ALA A 370 3.86 -2.28 -22.11
CA ALA A 370 3.43 -3.67 -21.98
C ALA A 370 3.22 -4.04 -20.50
N LEU A 371 4.14 -3.63 -19.63
CA LEU A 371 4.04 -3.84 -18.19
C LEU A 371 2.81 -3.15 -17.59
N LEU A 372 2.59 -1.88 -17.92
CA LEU A 372 1.45 -1.11 -17.41
C LEU A 372 0.11 -1.69 -17.87
N VAL A 373 -0.01 -2.10 -19.14
CA VAL A 373 -1.22 -2.76 -19.65
C VAL A 373 -1.48 -4.07 -18.90
N PHE A 374 -0.45 -4.90 -18.72
CA PHE A 374 -0.60 -6.20 -18.07
C PHE A 374 -1.01 -6.06 -16.60
N LEU A 375 -0.38 -5.14 -15.87
CA LEU A 375 -0.74 -4.82 -14.48
C LEU A 375 -2.15 -4.26 -14.38
N SER A 376 -2.51 -3.31 -15.25
CA SER A 376 -3.82 -2.64 -15.19
C SER A 376 -4.96 -3.62 -15.46
N VAL A 377 -4.82 -4.48 -16.48
CA VAL A 377 -5.82 -5.51 -16.79
C VAL A 377 -5.92 -6.51 -15.63
N GLY A 378 -4.79 -6.95 -15.08
CA GLY A 378 -4.78 -7.87 -13.94
C GLY A 378 -5.50 -7.30 -12.72
N VAL A 379 -5.21 -6.06 -12.34
CA VAL A 379 -5.85 -5.40 -11.19
C VAL A 379 -7.32 -5.08 -11.47
N GLY A 380 -7.66 -4.60 -12.67
CA GLY A 380 -9.05 -4.39 -13.09
C GLY A 380 -9.90 -5.65 -12.97
N LEU A 381 -9.40 -6.78 -13.50
CA LEU A 381 -10.06 -8.07 -13.36
C LEU A 381 -10.16 -8.49 -11.88
N SER A 382 -9.13 -8.25 -11.09
CA SER A 382 -9.12 -8.60 -9.66
C SER A 382 -10.17 -7.82 -8.86
N LEU A 383 -10.35 -6.52 -9.15
CA LEU A 383 -11.42 -5.71 -8.56
C LEU A 383 -12.81 -6.15 -9.02
N ALA A 384 -12.98 -6.45 -10.30
CA ALA A 384 -14.22 -7.00 -10.83
C ALA A 384 -14.60 -8.31 -10.12
N LEU A 385 -13.65 -9.23 -9.96
CA LEU A 385 -13.83 -10.48 -9.23
C LEU A 385 -14.11 -10.25 -7.73
N SER A 386 -13.53 -9.20 -7.15
CA SER A 386 -13.82 -8.82 -5.75
C SER A 386 -15.27 -8.37 -5.58
N ILE A 387 -15.85 -7.67 -6.55
CA ILE A 387 -17.28 -7.32 -6.52
C ILE A 387 -18.16 -8.56 -6.75
N VAL A 388 -17.78 -9.46 -7.67
CA VAL A 388 -18.46 -10.76 -7.85
C VAL A 388 -18.47 -11.55 -6.54
N ARG A 389 -17.35 -11.56 -5.81
CA ARG A 389 -17.22 -12.17 -4.48
C ARG A 389 -18.23 -11.57 -3.50
N ILE A 390 -18.33 -10.25 -3.40
CA ILE A 390 -19.26 -9.57 -2.48
C ILE A 390 -20.73 -9.91 -2.80
N GLN A 391 -21.07 -10.03 -4.08
CA GLN A 391 -22.43 -10.32 -4.53
C GLN A 391 -22.81 -11.81 -4.41
N THR A 392 -21.85 -12.68 -4.14
CA THR A 392 -22.02 -14.13 -4.19
C THR A 392 -21.75 -14.76 -2.81
N PRO A 393 -22.78 -15.16 -2.04
CA PRO A 393 -22.63 -15.54 -0.63
C PRO A 393 -21.65 -16.67 -0.33
N TRP A 394 -21.47 -17.61 -1.28
CA TRP A 394 -20.59 -18.76 -1.12
C TRP A 394 -19.13 -18.46 -1.50
N LEU A 395 -18.86 -17.33 -2.16
CA LEU A 395 -17.50 -16.92 -2.55
C LEU A 395 -16.83 -16.15 -1.41
N HIS A 396 -15.99 -16.84 -0.64
CA HIS A 396 -15.09 -16.22 0.34
C HIS A 396 -13.73 -15.81 -0.25
N LEU A 397 -13.05 -14.87 0.40
CA LEU A 397 -11.72 -14.37 0.02
C LEU A 397 -10.67 -15.47 -0.18
N TRP A 398 -10.65 -16.49 0.68
CA TRP A 398 -9.65 -17.56 0.62
C TRP A 398 -9.73 -18.37 -0.68
N HIS A 399 -10.90 -18.46 -1.32
CA HIS A 399 -11.04 -19.14 -2.62
C HIS A 399 -10.25 -18.47 -3.74
N PHE A 400 -9.86 -17.21 -3.56
CA PHE A 400 -9.01 -16.49 -4.50
C PHE A 400 -7.56 -16.44 -4.02
N LEU A 401 -7.34 -16.05 -2.76
CA LEU A 401 -5.99 -15.89 -2.21
C LEU A 401 -5.22 -17.21 -2.15
N LEU A 402 -5.84 -18.30 -1.65
CA LEU A 402 -5.13 -19.56 -1.48
C LEU A 402 -4.69 -20.14 -2.84
N PRO A 403 -5.57 -20.32 -3.85
CA PRO A 403 -5.13 -20.77 -5.16
C PRO A 403 -4.16 -19.81 -5.82
N GLY A 404 -4.38 -18.50 -5.72
CA GLY A 404 -3.53 -17.50 -6.36
C GLY A 404 -2.10 -17.50 -5.80
N TYR A 405 -1.92 -17.61 -4.49
CA TYR A 405 -0.59 -17.74 -3.88
C TYR A 405 0.03 -19.12 -4.12
N ILE A 406 -0.74 -20.21 -4.16
CA ILE A 406 -0.22 -21.53 -4.58
C ILE A 406 0.34 -21.44 -6.01
N ILE A 407 -0.42 -20.84 -6.93
CA ILE A 407 0.01 -20.62 -8.32
C ILE A 407 1.28 -19.76 -8.34
N SER A 408 1.32 -18.67 -7.59
CA SER A 408 2.48 -17.78 -7.54
C SER A 408 3.75 -18.48 -7.02
N ILE A 409 3.62 -19.20 -5.90
CA ILE A 409 4.72 -19.98 -5.30
C ILE A 409 5.16 -21.13 -6.21
N PHE A 410 4.25 -21.71 -7.01
CA PHE A 410 4.61 -22.70 -8.01
C PHE A 410 5.38 -22.07 -9.19
N ILE A 411 4.87 -20.97 -9.76
CA ILE A 411 5.47 -20.31 -10.92
C ILE A 411 6.88 -19.78 -10.59
N MET A 412 7.12 -19.30 -9.37
CA MET A 412 8.45 -18.79 -8.98
C MET A 412 9.57 -19.82 -9.18
N ARG A 413 9.27 -21.13 -9.21
CA ARG A 413 10.28 -22.17 -9.49
C ARG A 413 10.83 -22.08 -10.92
N PHE A 414 10.06 -21.53 -11.86
CA PHE A 414 10.36 -21.50 -13.28
C PHE A 414 10.81 -20.12 -13.79
N VAL A 415 10.66 -19.08 -12.95
CA VAL A 415 10.95 -17.68 -13.27
C VAL A 415 12.28 -17.25 -12.61
N PRO A 416 13.12 -16.39 -13.25
CA PRO A 416 14.34 -15.88 -12.63
C PRO A 416 14.10 -15.08 -11.34
N ASP A 417 15.07 -15.06 -10.42
CA ASP A 417 14.93 -14.42 -9.10
C ASP A 417 14.62 -12.92 -9.21
N LEU A 418 15.19 -12.23 -10.20
CA LEU A 418 14.87 -10.84 -10.53
C LEU A 418 13.36 -10.62 -10.75
N PHE A 419 12.73 -11.42 -11.62
CA PHE A 419 11.30 -11.32 -11.88
C PHE A 419 10.44 -11.74 -10.69
N VAL A 420 10.93 -12.67 -9.85
CA VAL A 420 10.23 -13.03 -8.61
C VAL A 420 10.23 -11.84 -7.64
N GLY A 421 11.38 -11.20 -7.42
CA GLY A 421 11.48 -10.01 -6.57
C GLY A 421 10.60 -8.88 -7.07
N ILE A 422 10.70 -8.57 -8.37
CA ILE A 422 9.87 -7.55 -9.03
C ILE A 422 8.39 -7.87 -8.86
N ALA A 423 7.96 -9.11 -9.09
CA ALA A 423 6.55 -9.48 -9.00
C ALA A 423 5.96 -9.29 -7.60
N PHE A 424 6.66 -9.73 -6.56
CA PHE A 424 6.21 -9.56 -5.18
C PHE A 424 6.26 -8.11 -4.72
N ASP A 425 7.25 -7.33 -5.12
CA ASP A 425 7.28 -5.89 -4.84
C ASP A 425 6.12 -5.18 -5.56
N SER A 426 5.84 -5.55 -6.81
CA SER A 426 4.75 -4.96 -7.61
C SER A 426 3.37 -5.17 -7.00
N GLY A 427 3.17 -6.31 -6.32
CA GLY A 427 1.94 -6.57 -5.58
C GLY A 427 1.67 -5.49 -4.52
N GLY A 428 2.68 -5.16 -3.72
CA GLY A 428 2.57 -4.07 -2.75
C GLY A 428 2.50 -2.69 -3.40
N VAL A 429 3.23 -2.48 -4.50
CA VAL A 429 3.27 -1.18 -5.19
C VAL A 429 1.92 -0.82 -5.84
N ALA A 430 1.18 -1.80 -6.35
CA ALA A 430 -0.10 -1.56 -7.02
C ALA A 430 -1.26 -1.17 -6.07
N SER A 431 -1.10 -1.42 -4.78
CA SER A 431 -2.10 -1.13 -3.74
C SER A 431 -1.89 0.23 -3.07
N GLY A 432 -1.54 1.26 -3.84
CA GLY A 432 -1.22 2.59 -3.32
C GLY A 432 -2.40 3.34 -2.68
N PRO A 433 -2.23 4.64 -2.41
CA PRO A 433 -3.15 5.43 -1.57
C PRO A 433 -4.60 5.43 -2.06
N MET A 434 -4.81 5.34 -3.38
CA MET A 434 -6.16 5.31 -3.97
C MET A 434 -6.90 3.98 -3.70
N ALA A 435 -6.16 2.87 -3.59
CA ALA A 435 -6.73 1.57 -3.25
C ALA A 435 -7.17 1.54 -1.78
N ALA A 436 -6.31 2.00 -0.87
CA ALA A 436 -6.58 2.07 0.57
C ALA A 436 -7.69 3.07 0.94
N THR A 437 -7.83 4.15 0.17
CA THR A 437 -8.86 5.17 0.40
C THR A 437 -10.14 4.88 -0.36
N PHE A 438 -10.14 5.06 -1.68
CA PHE A 438 -11.35 5.03 -2.49
C PHE A 438 -11.87 3.61 -2.69
N ILE A 439 -11.04 2.70 -3.20
CA ILE A 439 -11.49 1.36 -3.63
C ILE A 439 -11.96 0.54 -2.43
N LEU A 440 -11.24 0.58 -1.32
CA LEU A 440 -11.65 -0.10 -0.09
C LEU A 440 -12.99 0.45 0.44
N ALA A 441 -13.13 1.77 0.51
CA ALA A 441 -14.38 2.40 0.95
C ALA A 441 -15.54 2.10 -0.01
N PHE A 442 -15.29 2.05 -1.31
CA PHE A 442 -16.26 1.67 -2.34
C PHE A 442 -16.72 0.23 -2.13
N SER A 443 -15.79 -0.71 -1.92
CA SER A 443 -16.05 -2.12 -1.62
C SER A 443 -16.91 -2.30 -0.38
N GLN A 444 -16.59 -1.60 0.71
CA GLN A 444 -17.42 -1.59 1.92
C GLN A 444 -18.84 -1.06 1.64
N GLY A 445 -18.95 -0.03 0.80
CA GLY A 445 -20.23 0.49 0.30
C GLY A 445 -21.03 -0.58 -0.44
N VAL A 446 -20.40 -1.28 -1.38
CA VAL A 446 -21.02 -2.37 -2.14
C VAL A 446 -21.50 -3.47 -1.20
N ALA A 447 -20.64 -3.93 -0.28
CA ALA A 447 -21.00 -4.94 0.71
C ALA A 447 -22.20 -4.50 1.57
N ASN A 448 -22.25 -3.22 1.97
CA ASN A 448 -23.39 -2.70 2.73
C ASN A 448 -24.70 -2.59 1.90
N GLY A 449 -24.60 -2.53 0.58
CA GLY A 449 -25.76 -2.51 -0.33
C GLY A 449 -26.28 -3.90 -0.70
N VAL A 450 -25.46 -4.95 -0.53
CA VAL A 450 -25.84 -6.34 -0.84
C VAL A 450 -26.43 -7.00 0.41
N PRO A 451 -27.71 -7.44 0.41
CA PRO A 451 -28.37 -7.95 1.62
C PRO A 451 -27.71 -9.18 2.28
N THR A 452 -26.98 -9.97 1.49
CA THR A 452 -26.32 -11.20 1.93
C THR A 452 -24.87 -11.00 2.35
N ALA A 453 -24.30 -9.80 2.17
CA ALA A 453 -22.89 -9.54 2.43
C ALA A 453 -22.67 -8.94 3.82
N ASP A 454 -21.54 -9.26 4.42
CA ASP A 454 -21.06 -8.63 5.66
C ASP A 454 -19.97 -7.61 5.34
N VAL A 455 -20.07 -6.40 5.90
CA VAL A 455 -19.14 -5.30 5.59
C VAL A 455 -17.70 -5.64 6.01
N LEU A 456 -17.52 -6.38 7.10
CA LEU A 456 -16.20 -6.72 7.61
C LEU A 456 -15.57 -7.90 6.86
N ILE A 457 -16.37 -8.90 6.50
CA ILE A 457 -15.90 -10.08 5.76
C ILE A 457 -15.73 -9.77 4.27
N ASP A 458 -16.74 -9.15 3.65
CA ASP A 458 -16.84 -8.97 2.21
C ASP A 458 -16.40 -7.56 1.77
N GLY A 459 -16.53 -6.55 2.63
CA GLY A 459 -16.05 -5.19 2.31
C GLY A 459 -14.53 -5.07 2.31
N PHE A 460 -13.83 -5.87 3.15
CA PHE A 460 -12.37 -5.98 3.19
C PHE A 460 -11.84 -7.14 2.33
N GLY A 461 -10.53 -7.22 2.16
CA GLY A 461 -9.84 -8.18 1.30
C GLY A 461 -9.77 -7.75 -0.16
N ILE A 462 -10.22 -6.54 -0.49
CA ILE A 462 -10.12 -6.03 -1.86
C ILE A 462 -8.70 -5.58 -2.19
N ILE A 463 -7.97 -5.03 -1.21
CA ILE A 463 -6.56 -4.67 -1.36
C ILE A 463 -5.72 -5.94 -1.50
N ALA A 464 -6.07 -7.00 -0.77
CA ALA A 464 -5.46 -8.32 -0.93
C ALA A 464 -5.54 -8.83 -2.37
N MET A 465 -6.71 -8.70 -2.99
CA MET A 465 -6.95 -9.10 -4.37
C MET A 465 -6.15 -8.22 -5.35
N VAL A 466 -6.13 -6.91 -5.13
CA VAL A 466 -5.30 -5.98 -5.91
C VAL A 466 -3.82 -6.32 -5.81
N ALA A 467 -3.32 -6.68 -4.63
CA ALA A 467 -1.92 -6.98 -4.41
C ALA A 467 -1.50 -8.32 -5.00
N MET A 468 -2.38 -9.34 -4.98
CA MET A 468 -2.07 -10.65 -5.55
C MET A 468 -1.97 -10.64 -7.09
N ALA A 469 -2.79 -9.83 -7.77
CA ALA A 469 -2.87 -9.83 -9.23
C ALA A 469 -1.54 -9.47 -9.93
N PRO A 470 -0.82 -8.39 -9.57
CA PRO A 470 0.51 -8.07 -10.10
C PRO A 470 1.53 -9.18 -9.90
N VAL A 471 1.47 -9.91 -8.78
CA VAL A 471 2.43 -10.98 -8.49
C VAL A 471 2.32 -12.09 -9.54
N ILE A 472 1.10 -12.56 -9.78
CA ILE A 472 0.83 -13.60 -10.78
C ILE A 472 1.13 -13.04 -12.18
N ALA A 473 0.67 -11.82 -12.45
CA ALA A 473 0.81 -11.19 -13.75
C ALA A 473 2.30 -11.05 -14.17
N LEU A 474 3.15 -10.49 -13.33
CA LEU A 474 4.56 -10.31 -13.69
C LEU A 474 5.37 -11.60 -13.67
N GLN A 475 4.97 -12.60 -12.89
CA GLN A 475 5.55 -13.94 -12.99
C GLN A 475 5.22 -14.61 -14.33
N LEU A 476 3.99 -14.49 -14.81
CA LEU A 476 3.60 -14.95 -16.15
C LEU A 476 4.36 -14.20 -17.26
N LEU A 477 4.51 -12.88 -17.11
CA LEU A 477 5.32 -12.06 -18.00
C LEU A 477 6.78 -12.57 -18.00
N GLY A 478 7.35 -12.82 -16.83
CA GLY A 478 8.70 -13.39 -16.69
C GLY A 478 8.89 -14.76 -17.35
N LEU A 479 7.84 -15.58 -17.44
CA LEU A 479 7.87 -16.83 -18.21
C LEU A 479 7.95 -16.58 -19.72
N LEU A 480 7.23 -15.58 -20.23
CA LEU A 480 7.23 -15.22 -21.65
C LEU A 480 8.60 -14.68 -22.09
N TYR A 481 9.20 -13.81 -21.27
CA TYR A 481 10.50 -13.18 -21.55
C TYR A 481 11.71 -14.02 -21.13
N ARG A 482 11.50 -15.25 -20.64
CA ARG A 482 12.57 -16.16 -20.19
C ARG A 482 13.60 -16.48 -21.28
N LYS A 483 13.20 -16.45 -22.56
CA LYS A 483 14.10 -16.75 -23.70
C LYS A 483 15.08 -15.62 -23.99
N ASP A 484 14.72 -14.38 -23.72
CA ASP A 484 15.55 -13.21 -24.07
C ASP A 484 16.58 -12.88 -22.98
N VAL A 485 16.27 -13.18 -21.71
CA VAL A 485 17.16 -12.88 -20.56
C VAL A 485 18.29 -13.90 -20.39
N ARG A 486 18.14 -15.12 -20.92
CA ARG A 486 19.23 -16.12 -20.97
C ARG A 486 20.15 -15.97 -22.19
N GLY A 487 19.79 -15.09 -23.13
CA GLY A 487 20.51 -14.89 -24.40
C GLY A 487 21.56 -13.78 -24.37
N LYS A 488 21.84 -13.19 -23.21
CA LYS A 488 22.89 -12.18 -23.00
C LYS A 488 23.88 -12.63 -21.95
#